data_AF-A0A428KUU4-F1
#
_entry.id   AF-A0A428KUU4-F1
#
_cell.length_a   1.000
_cell.length_b   1.000
_cell.length_c   1.000
_cell.angle_alpha   90.00
_cell.angle_beta   90.00
_cell.angle_gamma   90.00
#
_symmetry.space_group_name_H-M   'P 1'
#
loop_
_entity.id
_entity.type
_entity.pdbx_description
1 polymer ?
#
loop_
_entity_poly.entity_id
_entity_poly.type
_entity_poly.pdbx_seq_one_letter_code
_entity_poly.pdbx_strand_id
1 'polypeptide(L)'
;MPGLFQEIFERARQEKRLLGVRTSQSDPGRFSVGYVLSYSDEVVVLRIINRDGMPTAIQSFNMLEVFQVDFDDQYIRHVEFKADNLDKVYAGLKSPPFLEQEYVTVPLLLERAHQTGQLVNVYTHLGMDYYGYIRRLTPEQVLMECFTEYGAPDGLVVFRVEDVRNFIWSNEDTRVLELRLKPRGPAGA
;
A
#
# COMPACT_ATOMS: atom_id res chain seq x y z
N MET A 1 2.00 35.76 -13.06
CA MET A 1 1.16 34.55 -12.87
C MET A 1 1.97 33.59 -12.02
N PRO A 2 1.36 32.86 -11.07
CA PRO A 2 2.10 31.84 -10.34
C PRO A 2 2.64 30.79 -11.32
N GLY A 3 3.81 30.22 -11.02
CA GLY A 3 4.36 29.12 -11.79
C GLY A 3 3.56 27.83 -11.55
N LEU A 4 3.56 26.89 -12.50
CA LEU A 4 2.79 25.64 -12.41
C LEU A 4 3.08 24.83 -11.12
N PHE A 5 4.32 24.84 -10.61
CA PHE A 5 4.63 24.21 -9.33
C PHE A 5 3.86 24.85 -8.17
N GLN A 6 3.74 26.16 -8.14
CA GLN A 6 3.02 26.89 -7.08
C GLN A 6 1.52 26.61 -7.14
N GLU A 7 0.97 26.46 -8.35
CA GLU A 7 -0.43 26.04 -8.52
C GLU A 7 -0.67 24.64 -7.93
N ILE A 8 0.24 23.69 -8.17
CA ILE A 8 0.14 22.34 -7.59
C ILE A 8 0.34 22.35 -6.07
N PHE A 9 1.29 23.14 -5.55
CA PHE A 9 1.47 23.28 -4.10
C PHE A 9 0.26 23.89 -3.41
N GLU A 10 -0.33 24.92 -4.01
CA GLU A 10 -1.53 25.53 -3.47
C GLU A 10 -2.70 24.56 -3.47
N ARG A 11 -2.89 23.85 -4.59
CA ARG A 11 -3.94 22.84 -4.72
C ARG A 11 -3.80 21.75 -3.69
N ALA A 12 -2.60 21.16 -3.55
CA ALA A 12 -2.34 20.12 -2.56
C ALA A 12 -2.57 20.62 -1.11
N ARG A 13 -2.19 21.86 -0.82
CA ARG A 13 -2.42 22.50 0.49
C ARG A 13 -3.90 22.67 0.79
N GLN A 14 -4.68 23.18 -0.17
CA GLN A 14 -6.12 23.41 -0.02
C GLN A 14 -6.90 22.09 0.11
N GLU A 15 -6.56 21.10 -0.73
CA GLU A 15 -7.19 19.78 -0.71
C GLU A 15 -6.68 18.90 0.45
N LYS A 16 -5.64 19.35 1.19
CA LYS A 16 -4.93 18.59 2.23
C LYS A 16 -4.44 17.24 1.71
N ARG A 17 -3.85 17.24 0.52
CA ARG A 17 -3.35 16.05 -0.16
C ARG A 17 -1.83 15.94 -0.13
N LEU A 18 -1.33 14.72 -0.19
CA LEU A 18 0.09 14.45 -0.39
C LEU A 18 0.56 14.79 -1.80
N LEU A 19 1.84 15.14 -1.90
CA LEU A 19 2.58 15.22 -3.15
C LEU A 19 4.02 14.74 -2.97
N GLY A 20 4.64 14.37 -4.08
CA GLY A 20 6.07 14.06 -4.17
C GLY A 20 6.86 15.25 -4.69
N VAL A 21 8.02 15.54 -4.10
CA VAL A 21 8.97 16.56 -4.56
C VAL A 21 10.31 15.91 -4.88
N ARG A 22 10.85 16.22 -6.07
CA ARG A 22 12.17 15.78 -6.53
C ARG A 22 13.11 16.97 -6.67
N THR A 23 14.28 16.86 -6.03
CA THR A 23 15.35 17.88 -6.10
C THR A 23 16.70 17.35 -6.58
N SER A 24 16.94 16.03 -6.50
CA SER A 24 18.21 15.42 -6.91
C SER A 24 18.19 14.97 -8.37
N GLN A 25 18.70 15.78 -9.29
CA GLN A 25 18.79 15.39 -10.71
C GLN A 25 19.80 14.24 -10.95
N SER A 26 20.79 14.05 -10.08
CA SER A 26 21.74 12.94 -10.13
C SER A 26 21.16 11.61 -9.66
N ASP A 27 20.02 11.65 -8.96
CA ASP A 27 19.26 10.48 -8.54
C ASP A 27 17.76 10.77 -8.70
N PRO A 28 17.25 10.80 -9.94
CA PRO A 28 15.87 11.20 -10.22
C PRO A 28 14.83 10.30 -9.58
N GLY A 29 15.22 9.07 -9.20
CA GLY A 29 14.34 8.11 -8.53
C GLY A 29 14.02 8.51 -7.09
N ARG A 30 14.86 9.32 -6.44
CA ARG A 30 14.66 9.77 -5.06
C ARG A 30 13.75 10.99 -4.97
N PHE A 31 12.73 10.89 -4.13
CA PHE A 31 11.78 11.96 -3.87
C PHE A 31 11.32 11.94 -2.42
N SER A 32 10.80 13.08 -1.97
CA SER A 32 10.18 13.24 -0.66
C SER A 32 8.67 13.36 -0.84
N VAL A 33 7.89 12.60 -0.07
CA VAL A 33 6.42 12.72 -0.06
C VAL A 33 5.98 13.51 1.17
N GLY A 34 5.03 14.42 1.03
CA GLY A 34 4.53 15.17 2.17
C GLY A 34 3.35 16.08 1.92
N TYR A 35 2.79 16.59 3.01
CA TYR A 35 1.76 17.62 3.00
C TYR A 35 2.39 19.01 2.96
N VAL A 36 1.92 19.87 2.07
CA VAL A 36 2.37 21.26 2.00
C VAL A 36 1.91 22.03 3.23
N LEU A 37 2.85 22.56 4.00
CA LEU A 37 2.57 23.45 5.14
C LEU A 37 2.58 24.91 4.70
N SER A 38 3.57 25.29 3.90
CA SER A 38 3.76 26.63 3.37
C SER A 38 4.59 26.60 2.09
N TYR A 39 4.44 27.59 1.22
CA TYR A 39 5.30 27.79 0.06
C TYR A 39 5.41 29.28 -0.31
N SER A 40 6.48 29.63 -1.00
CA SER A 40 6.76 30.95 -1.58
C SER A 40 7.45 30.77 -2.94
N ASP A 41 7.97 31.86 -3.51
CA ASP A 41 8.79 31.82 -4.72
C ASP A 41 10.16 31.15 -4.48
N GLU A 42 10.63 31.08 -3.23
CA GLU A 42 11.97 30.59 -2.88
C GLU A 42 11.96 29.19 -2.26
N VAL A 43 10.92 28.88 -1.48
CA VAL A 43 10.90 27.65 -0.67
C VAL A 43 9.52 27.02 -0.62
N VAL A 44 9.48 25.69 -0.59
CA VAL A 44 8.30 24.92 -0.15
C VAL A 44 8.66 24.12 1.10
N VAL A 45 7.75 24.13 2.08
CA VAL A 45 7.90 23.41 3.35
C VAL A 45 6.85 22.30 3.43
N LEU A 46 7.32 21.07 3.60
CA LEU A 46 6.49 19.88 3.70
C LEU A 46 6.57 19.26 5.11
N ARG A 47 5.46 18.68 5.57
CA ARG A 47 5.49 17.59 6.54
C ARG A 47 5.72 16.29 5.79
N ILE A 48 6.90 15.70 5.93
CA ILE A 48 7.31 14.49 5.25
C ILE A 48 6.60 13.27 5.83
N ILE A 49 6.05 12.45 4.93
CA ILE A 49 5.42 11.17 5.20
C ILE A 49 6.27 10.08 4.53
N ASN A 50 6.60 9.01 5.25
CA ASN A 50 7.30 7.87 4.67
C ASN A 50 6.34 6.94 3.90
N ARG A 51 6.87 5.90 3.26
CA ARG A 51 6.07 4.92 2.49
C ARG A 51 5.02 4.16 3.32
N ASP A 52 5.19 4.15 4.64
CA ASP A 52 4.33 3.48 5.62
C ASP A 52 3.17 4.42 6.05
N GLY A 53 3.11 5.66 5.54
CA GLY A 53 2.12 6.66 5.91
C GLY A 53 2.45 7.42 7.20
N MET A 54 3.63 7.21 7.79
CA MET A 54 4.04 7.84 9.05
C MET A 54 4.72 9.20 8.83
N PRO A 55 4.39 10.25 9.61
CA PRO A 55 5.15 11.50 9.60
C PRO A 55 6.57 11.31 10.15
N THR A 56 7.58 11.80 9.43
CA THR A 56 9.00 11.61 9.80
C THR A 56 9.78 12.91 9.98
N ALA A 57 9.44 13.98 9.26
CA ALA A 57 10.17 15.24 9.33
C ALA A 57 9.32 16.45 8.91
N ILE A 58 9.79 17.65 9.26
CA ILE A 58 9.42 18.90 8.59
C ILE A 58 10.62 19.33 7.76
N GLN A 59 10.46 19.44 6.44
CA GLN A 59 11.57 19.68 5.52
C GLN A 59 11.23 20.81 4.54
N SER A 60 12.18 21.72 4.35
CA SER A 60 12.12 22.76 3.32
C SER A 60 12.92 22.35 2.07
N PHE A 61 12.43 22.76 0.89
CA PHE A 61 13.10 22.56 -0.39
C PHE A 61 13.23 23.91 -1.10
N ASN A 62 14.40 24.18 -1.66
CA ASN A 62 14.61 25.35 -2.51
C ASN A 62 13.84 25.16 -3.82
N MET A 63 12.97 26.11 -4.17
CA MET A 63 12.16 26.06 -5.39
C MET A 63 12.98 25.96 -6.67
N LEU A 64 14.21 26.50 -6.68
CA LEU A 64 15.14 26.40 -7.81
C LEU A 64 15.69 24.98 -8.02
N GLU A 65 15.70 24.16 -6.98
CA GLU A 65 16.17 22.76 -7.04
C GLU A 65 15.03 21.80 -7.38
N VAL A 66 13.77 22.21 -7.19
CA VAL A 66 12.60 21.40 -7.54
C VAL A 66 12.50 21.31 -9.05
N PHE A 67 12.74 20.11 -9.60
CA PHE A 67 12.61 19.87 -11.03
C PHE A 67 11.35 19.10 -11.40
N GLN A 68 10.69 18.44 -10.43
CA GLN A 68 9.46 17.70 -10.65
C GLN A 68 8.62 17.62 -9.36
N VAL A 69 7.30 17.67 -9.55
CA VAL A 69 6.30 17.45 -8.51
C VAL A 69 5.33 16.37 -8.99
N ASP A 70 5.18 15.32 -8.18
CA ASP A 70 4.26 14.21 -8.42
C ASP A 70 2.98 14.45 -7.62
N PHE A 71 1.82 14.51 -8.27
CA PHE A 71 0.53 14.78 -7.62
C PHE A 71 -0.53 13.78 -8.11
N ASP A 72 -1.24 13.17 -7.16
CA ASP A 72 -2.35 12.23 -7.41
C ASP A 72 -2.02 10.96 -8.22
N ASP A 73 -0.74 10.58 -8.26
CA ASP A 73 -0.36 9.29 -8.82
C ASP A 73 -0.78 8.12 -7.88
N GLN A 74 -0.61 6.90 -8.38
CA GLN A 74 -1.01 5.69 -7.67
C GLN A 74 -0.21 5.47 -6.38
N TYR A 75 1.07 5.85 -6.36
CA TYR A 75 1.93 5.73 -5.20
C TYR A 75 1.58 6.76 -4.13
N ILE A 76 1.41 8.03 -4.50
CA ILE A 76 1.01 9.12 -3.61
C ILE A 76 -0.34 8.81 -2.96
N ARG A 77 -1.34 8.40 -3.76
CA ARG A 77 -2.63 7.94 -3.22
C ARG A 77 -2.48 6.74 -2.29
N HIS A 78 -1.52 5.85 -2.57
CA HIS A 78 -1.28 4.68 -1.73
C HIS A 78 -0.71 5.06 -0.36
N VAL A 79 0.27 5.96 -0.32
CA VAL A 79 0.85 6.47 0.94
C VAL A 79 -0.18 7.30 1.72
N GLU A 80 -0.95 8.14 1.02
CA GLU A 80 -2.04 8.94 1.61
C GLU A 80 -3.07 8.04 2.30
N PHE A 81 -3.50 6.97 1.62
CA PHE A 81 -4.41 5.98 2.18
C PHE A 81 -3.86 5.31 3.45
N LYS A 82 -2.56 4.98 3.49
CA LYS A 82 -1.91 4.44 4.69
C LYS A 82 -1.90 5.46 5.83
N ALA A 83 -1.54 6.71 5.53
CA ALA A 83 -1.53 7.80 6.51
C ALA A 83 -2.91 8.04 7.15
N ASP A 84 -3.97 7.93 6.35
CA ASP A 84 -5.36 8.11 6.82
C ASP A 84 -5.92 6.91 7.59
N ASN A 85 -5.24 5.76 7.58
CA ASN A 85 -5.70 4.52 8.20
C ASN A 85 -4.61 3.83 9.04
N LEU A 86 -3.66 4.59 9.60
CA LEU A 86 -2.54 4.05 10.37
C LEU A 86 -2.98 3.12 11.50
N ASP A 87 -4.04 3.46 12.21
CA ASP A 87 -4.65 2.65 13.26
C ASP A 87 -5.13 1.30 12.71
N LYS A 88 -5.80 1.26 11.57
CA LYS A 88 -6.30 0.01 10.99
C LYS A 88 -5.20 -0.82 10.32
N VAL A 89 -4.21 -0.16 9.73
CA VAL A 89 -3.10 -0.81 9.04
C VAL A 89 -2.10 -1.38 10.04
N TYR A 90 -1.82 -0.70 11.16
CA TYR A 90 -0.76 -1.10 12.10
C TYR A 90 -1.27 -1.61 13.45
N ALA A 91 -2.49 -1.30 13.89
CA ALA A 91 -2.98 -1.83 15.17
C ALA A 91 -3.36 -3.32 15.07
N GLY A 92 -3.17 -4.02 16.18
CA GLY A 92 -3.85 -5.29 16.45
C GLY A 92 -3.55 -6.40 15.45
N LEU A 93 -2.27 -6.64 15.13
CA LEU A 93 -1.88 -7.89 14.47
C LEU A 93 -2.30 -9.05 15.37
N LYS A 94 -3.31 -9.81 14.92
CA LYS A 94 -3.81 -10.97 15.66
C LYS A 94 -3.41 -12.24 14.92
N SER A 95 -2.75 -13.14 15.64
CA SER A 95 -2.57 -14.51 15.17
C SER A 95 -3.93 -15.21 15.17
N PRO A 96 -4.33 -15.87 14.08
CA PRO A 96 -5.54 -16.68 14.09
C PRO A 96 -5.39 -17.85 15.09
N PRO A 97 -6.43 -18.19 15.89
CA PRO A 97 -6.32 -19.16 16.98
C PRO A 97 -5.79 -20.55 16.59
N PHE A 98 -6.08 -21.00 15.36
CA PHE A 98 -5.67 -22.34 14.91
C PHE A 98 -4.14 -22.50 14.86
N LEU A 99 -3.37 -21.41 14.74
CA LEU A 99 -1.90 -21.48 14.72
C LEU A 99 -1.32 -21.98 16.05
N GLU A 100 -2.05 -21.83 17.14
CA GLU A 100 -1.65 -22.32 18.47
C GLU A 100 -2.23 -23.71 18.78
N GLN A 101 -3.24 -24.15 18.02
CA GLN A 101 -4.04 -25.33 18.32
C GLN A 101 -3.72 -26.54 17.43
N GLU A 102 -3.17 -26.29 16.24
CA GLU A 102 -2.99 -27.31 15.21
C GLU A 102 -1.55 -27.37 14.71
N TYR A 103 -1.16 -28.51 14.16
CA TYR A 103 0.11 -28.63 13.46
C TYR A 103 0.06 -27.89 12.12
N VAL A 104 0.74 -26.75 12.05
CA VAL A 104 0.68 -25.84 10.90
C VAL A 104 1.42 -26.41 9.70
N THR A 105 0.69 -26.59 8.60
CA THR A 105 1.22 -26.97 7.29
C THR A 105 0.73 -25.98 6.23
N VAL A 106 1.42 -25.91 5.08
CA VAL A 106 0.97 -25.07 3.95
C VAL A 106 -0.45 -25.43 3.49
N PRO A 107 -0.82 -26.71 3.29
CA PRO A 107 -2.20 -27.08 2.98
C PRO A 107 -3.20 -26.56 4.01
N LEU A 108 -2.90 -26.66 5.31
CA LEU A 108 -3.77 -26.16 6.37
C LEU A 108 -3.92 -24.63 6.29
N LEU A 109 -2.83 -23.89 6.08
CA LEU A 109 -2.88 -22.43 5.92
C LEU A 109 -3.76 -22.00 4.74
N LEU A 110 -3.60 -22.66 3.59
CA LEU A 110 -4.39 -22.43 2.39
C LEU A 110 -5.87 -22.77 2.62
N GLU A 111 -6.16 -23.90 3.26
CA GLU A 111 -7.52 -24.32 3.58
C GLU A 111 -8.20 -23.32 4.53
N ARG A 112 -7.52 -22.93 5.61
CA ARG A 112 -8.05 -21.96 6.57
C ARG A 112 -8.29 -20.60 5.93
N ALA A 113 -7.37 -20.11 5.11
CA ALA A 113 -7.55 -18.84 4.40
C ALA A 113 -8.71 -18.90 3.39
N HIS A 114 -8.91 -20.03 2.72
CA HIS A 114 -10.08 -20.25 1.86
C HIS A 114 -11.39 -20.23 2.67
N GLN A 115 -11.45 -20.95 3.78
CA GLN A 115 -12.63 -21.05 4.65
C GLN A 115 -13.02 -19.71 5.26
N THR A 116 -12.06 -18.89 5.67
CA THR A 116 -12.31 -17.60 6.31
C THR A 116 -12.42 -16.43 5.33
N GLY A 117 -12.11 -16.66 4.05
CA GLY A 117 -12.00 -15.57 3.07
C GLY A 117 -10.90 -14.57 3.45
N GLN A 118 -9.78 -15.04 4.03
CA GLN A 118 -8.65 -14.21 4.41
C GLN A 118 -7.91 -13.74 3.14
N LEU A 119 -7.61 -12.43 3.06
CA LEU A 119 -6.67 -11.94 2.05
C LEU A 119 -5.26 -12.29 2.51
N VAL A 120 -4.55 -13.06 1.68
CA VAL A 120 -3.22 -13.56 1.99
C VAL A 120 -2.21 -13.09 0.98
N ASN A 121 -0.95 -13.21 1.36
CA ASN A 121 0.17 -13.01 0.47
C ASN A 121 1.00 -14.30 0.36
N VAL A 122 1.28 -14.74 -0.88
CA VAL A 122 1.93 -16.02 -1.17
C VAL A 122 3.14 -15.80 -2.06
N TYR A 123 4.31 -16.18 -1.55
CA TYR A 123 5.54 -16.25 -2.33
C TYR A 123 5.77 -17.66 -2.84
N THR A 124 6.08 -17.79 -4.13
CA THR A 124 6.43 -19.09 -4.71
C THR A 124 7.94 -19.30 -4.79
N HIS A 125 8.36 -20.55 -4.93
CA HIS A 125 9.76 -20.90 -5.20
C HIS A 125 10.28 -20.32 -6.52
N LEU A 126 9.39 -19.98 -7.46
CA LEU A 126 9.72 -19.32 -8.73
C LEU A 126 9.90 -17.81 -8.62
N GLY A 127 9.77 -17.24 -7.41
CA GLY A 127 9.94 -15.80 -7.16
C GLY A 127 8.69 -14.97 -7.46
N MET A 128 7.53 -15.60 -7.62
CA MET A 128 6.26 -14.89 -7.77
C MET A 128 5.72 -14.44 -6.42
N ASP A 129 5.03 -13.30 -6.40
CA ASP A 129 4.46 -12.67 -5.21
C ASP A 129 2.99 -12.33 -5.47
N TYR A 130 2.08 -13.07 -4.84
CA TYR A 130 0.64 -12.97 -5.07
C TYR A 130 -0.11 -12.45 -3.85
N TYR A 131 -0.91 -11.41 -4.03
CA TYR A 131 -1.86 -10.91 -3.02
C TYR A 131 -3.29 -11.23 -3.43
N GLY A 132 -4.11 -11.76 -2.51
CA GLY A 132 -5.51 -12.04 -2.82
C GLY A 132 -6.19 -13.16 -2.05
N TYR A 133 -7.27 -13.68 -2.62
CA TYR A 133 -8.17 -14.65 -1.96
C TYR A 133 -8.11 -16.02 -2.64
N ILE A 134 -8.03 -17.07 -1.84
CA ILE A 134 -8.10 -18.44 -2.34
C ILE A 134 -9.55 -18.74 -2.73
N ARG A 135 -9.78 -19.03 -4.00
CA ARG A 135 -11.11 -19.32 -4.56
C ARG A 135 -11.42 -20.80 -4.62
N ARG A 136 -10.40 -21.65 -4.82
CA ARG A 136 -10.53 -23.11 -4.80
C ARG A 136 -9.20 -23.76 -4.43
N LEU A 137 -9.28 -24.92 -3.77
CA LEU A 137 -8.14 -25.73 -3.37
C LEU A 137 -8.38 -27.20 -3.78
N THR A 138 -7.35 -27.86 -4.29
CA THR A 138 -7.24 -29.32 -4.41
C THR A 138 -5.99 -29.77 -3.63
N PRO A 139 -5.74 -31.09 -3.46
CA PRO A 139 -4.54 -31.54 -2.77
C PRO A 139 -3.24 -31.04 -3.42
N GLU A 140 -3.24 -30.82 -4.73
CA GLU A 140 -2.05 -30.44 -5.50
C GLU A 140 -2.02 -28.97 -5.94
N GLN A 141 -3.18 -28.32 -6.06
CA GLN A 141 -3.30 -27.01 -6.72
C GLN A 141 -4.18 -26.01 -5.96
N VAL A 142 -3.82 -24.74 -6.09
CA VAL A 142 -4.54 -23.59 -5.56
C VAL A 142 -4.99 -22.71 -6.72
N LEU A 143 -6.27 -22.32 -6.73
CA LEU A 143 -6.78 -21.22 -7.55
C LEU A 143 -6.96 -20.00 -6.66
N MET A 144 -6.31 -18.90 -7.02
CA MET A 144 -6.32 -17.64 -6.28
C MET A 144 -6.77 -16.49 -7.20
N GLU A 145 -7.66 -15.64 -6.69
CA GLU A 145 -7.96 -14.35 -7.31
C GLU A 145 -6.99 -13.32 -6.76
N CYS A 146 -6.32 -12.61 -7.66
CA CYS A 146 -5.19 -11.74 -7.35
C CYS A 146 -5.54 -10.25 -7.50
N PHE A 147 -4.81 -9.44 -6.74
CA PHE A 147 -4.86 -8.00 -6.79
C PHE A 147 -3.44 -7.45 -6.83
N THR A 148 -3.26 -6.34 -7.52
CA THR A 148 -2.02 -5.54 -7.45
C THR A 148 -1.80 -5.00 -6.03
N GLU A 149 -0.58 -4.57 -5.71
CA GLU A 149 -0.23 -3.89 -4.44
C GLU A 149 -1.09 -2.63 -4.16
N TYR A 150 -1.76 -2.11 -5.20
CA TYR A 150 -2.64 -0.95 -5.11
C TYR A 150 -4.13 -1.29 -5.03
N GLY A 151 -4.50 -2.57 -5.05
CA GLY A 151 -5.89 -3.03 -4.92
C GLY A 151 -6.68 -3.09 -6.23
N ALA A 152 -6.03 -2.90 -7.38
CA ALA A 152 -6.66 -3.19 -8.67
C ALA A 152 -6.73 -4.71 -8.89
N PRO A 153 -7.85 -5.25 -9.42
CA PRO A 153 -7.95 -6.66 -9.79
C PRO A 153 -6.88 -7.06 -10.82
N ASP A 154 -6.24 -8.22 -10.61
CA ASP A 154 -5.16 -8.74 -11.45
C ASP A 154 -5.45 -10.18 -11.96
N GLY A 155 -6.73 -10.55 -11.98
CA GLY A 155 -7.20 -11.81 -12.54
C GLY A 155 -7.01 -13.02 -11.61
N LEU A 156 -6.77 -14.17 -12.22
CA LEU A 156 -6.70 -15.46 -11.54
C LEU A 156 -5.35 -16.13 -11.81
N VAL A 157 -4.82 -16.80 -10.80
CA VAL A 157 -3.63 -17.65 -10.91
C VAL A 157 -3.91 -19.05 -10.39
N VAL A 158 -3.30 -20.04 -11.04
CA VAL A 158 -3.25 -21.42 -10.54
C VAL A 158 -1.79 -21.80 -10.32
N PHE A 159 -1.47 -22.27 -9.13
CA PHE A 159 -0.13 -22.75 -8.78
C PHE A 159 -0.22 -24.02 -7.93
N ARG A 160 0.89 -24.75 -7.83
CA ARG A 160 0.93 -25.98 -7.04
C ARG A 160 1.14 -25.66 -5.57
N VAL A 161 0.55 -26.47 -4.69
CA VAL A 161 0.73 -26.34 -3.24
C VAL A 161 2.22 -26.48 -2.87
N GLU A 162 2.95 -27.35 -3.57
CA GLU A 162 4.41 -27.55 -3.39
C GLU A 162 5.25 -26.34 -3.80
N ASP A 163 4.73 -25.44 -4.63
CA ASP A 163 5.47 -24.26 -5.08
C ASP A 163 5.44 -23.13 -4.04
N VAL A 164 4.65 -23.25 -2.97
CA VAL A 164 4.55 -22.23 -1.92
C VAL A 164 5.81 -22.24 -1.06
N ARG A 165 6.59 -21.16 -1.16
CA ARG A 165 7.81 -20.94 -0.38
C ARG A 165 7.52 -20.24 0.94
N ASN A 166 6.65 -19.23 0.92
CA ASN A 166 6.27 -18.46 2.10
C ASN A 166 4.79 -18.08 2.02
N PHE A 167 4.10 -18.16 3.15
CA PHE A 167 2.70 -17.86 3.28
C PHE A 167 2.51 -16.81 4.37
N ILE A 168 2.07 -15.62 3.97
CA ILE A 168 1.80 -14.52 4.87
C ILE A 168 0.28 -14.46 5.10
N TRP A 169 -0.13 -14.82 6.32
CA TRP A 169 -1.53 -14.76 6.74
C TRP A 169 -2.07 -13.33 6.74
N SER A 170 -1.28 -12.39 7.29
CA SER A 170 -1.59 -10.97 7.30
C SER A 170 -0.30 -10.17 7.48
N ASN A 171 -0.12 -9.11 6.70
CA ASN A 171 0.92 -8.10 6.88
C ASN A 171 0.32 -6.69 6.67
N GLU A 172 1.17 -5.68 6.53
CA GLU A 172 0.76 -4.32 6.19
C GLU A 172 -0.02 -4.27 4.87
N ASP A 173 0.56 -4.79 3.79
CA ASP A 173 -0.02 -4.72 2.45
C ASP A 173 -1.37 -5.43 2.37
N THR A 174 -1.50 -6.63 2.95
CA THR A 174 -2.77 -7.35 2.96
C THR A 174 -3.86 -6.57 3.70
N ARG A 175 -3.52 -5.90 4.82
CA ARG A 175 -4.48 -5.05 5.55
C ARG A 175 -4.86 -3.81 4.76
N VAL A 176 -3.93 -3.18 4.06
CA VAL A 176 -4.22 -2.06 3.14
C VAL A 176 -5.17 -2.51 2.04
N LEU A 177 -4.92 -3.66 1.42
CA LEU A 177 -5.78 -4.22 0.39
C LEU A 177 -7.16 -4.55 0.92
N GLU A 178 -7.28 -5.20 2.08
CA GLU A 178 -8.57 -5.48 2.70
C GLU A 178 -9.38 -4.20 2.96
N LEU A 179 -8.74 -3.12 3.40
CA LEU A 179 -9.43 -1.84 3.62
C LEU A 179 -9.93 -1.21 2.31
N ARG A 180 -9.25 -1.43 1.19
CA ARG A 180 -9.66 -0.94 -0.15
C ARG A 180 -10.76 -1.80 -0.76
N LEU A 181 -10.68 -3.12 -0.56
CA LEU A 181 -11.55 -4.10 -1.19
C LEU A 181 -12.85 -4.32 -0.40
N LYS A 182 -12.85 -4.08 0.92
CA LYS A 182 -14.09 -4.05 1.69
C LYS A 182 -15.01 -2.99 1.07
N PRO A 183 -16.27 -3.34 0.71
CA PRO A 183 -17.21 -2.32 0.30
C PRO A 183 -17.27 -1.30 1.44
N ARG A 184 -17.13 0.00 1.12
CA ARG A 184 -17.58 1.04 2.03
C ARG A 184 -19.02 0.65 2.36
N GLY A 185 -19.26 0.23 3.60
CA GLY A 185 -20.61 -0.03 4.09
C GLY A 185 -21.50 1.16 3.73
N PRO A 186 -22.81 0.94 3.54
CA PRO A 186 -23.70 1.91 2.91
C PRO A 186 -23.45 3.30 3.52
N ALA A 187 -23.06 4.25 2.66
CA ALA A 187 -23.05 5.65 3.04
C ALA A 187 -24.48 6.00 3.48
N GLY A 188 -24.67 6.23 4.77
CA GLY A 188 -25.80 6.91 5.40
C GLY A 188 -27.20 6.49 4.93
N ALA A 189 -27.91 5.77 5.79
CA ALA A 189 -29.36 5.97 5.92
C ALA A 189 -29.68 7.43 6.29
#